data_AF-A0AAW2ZVJ3-F1
#
_entry.id   AF-A0AAW2ZVJ3-F1
#
_cell.length_a   1.000
_cell.length_b   1.000
_cell.length_c   1.000
_cell.angle_alpha   90.00
_cell.angle_beta   90.00
_cell.angle_gamma   90.00
#
_symmetry.space_group_name_H-M   'P 1'
#
loop_
_entity.id
_entity.type
_entity.pdbx_description
1 polymer ?
#
loop_
_entity_poly.entity_id
_entity_poly.type
_entity_poly.pdbx_seq_one_letter_code
_entity_poly.pdbx_strand_id
1 'polypeptide(L)'
;MRQRGDRVKSSGAALAAAAARASALKGRTTCQRQRRGFWIATGCFVVCVVLYMCLGNPMVFQSSAQQQQQRLWTRKPLVLTERDVMALDVATSQVANLATLPTLDDLIKLAAEVGAVYAQLLEQVTAAQEAEDDGRALRELGVSQNYLSSVCVSLRRAADVSYAKLKAMLLQEANAELHMAPTSLVRIMYGWMLGNIYLYSAVLPEYYLLQDDTPSHALVLMRSLNVFSWSPHVHTVSSPETHKHGAAVMTYDLFNWSGGVACKRGLLSHVPHAMRFCESSFSSWLAVALRVAATYEELIVLHPSYAPLRLHYAISFAFLAMDTAADAVTGGTQSLDEHAAKALKVIRGDRSKLERTYRHADEAHGPILVLLEAFLTPVGLYTADHVAQLVAALRAWRSCAEAQAALLKTTAWPGDVFPGEYRPPLLRDAQLRHLLAKAQLQLGDDHAALQKLRLCV
;
A
#
# COMPACT_ATOMS: atom_id res chain seq x y z
N MET A 1 70.57 32.92 -15.24
CA MET A 1 70.38 32.70 -13.79
C MET A 1 69.06 33.38 -13.35
N ARG A 2 68.15 32.60 -12.76
CA ARG A 2 67.09 32.86 -11.72
C ARG A 2 66.40 34.25 -11.64
N GLN A 3 65.12 34.45 -11.28
CA GLN A 3 63.86 33.69 -11.11
C GLN A 3 62.79 34.69 -10.53
N ARG A 4 61.50 34.26 -10.48
CA ARG A 4 60.27 34.85 -9.86
C ARG A 4 59.49 35.83 -10.76
N GLY A 5 58.23 35.59 -11.16
CA GLY A 5 57.21 34.61 -10.79
C GLY A 5 56.08 35.27 -9.99
N ASP A 6 54.94 35.53 -10.63
CA ASP A 6 53.62 35.45 -9.99
C ASP A 6 52.48 35.36 -11.03
N ARG A 7 51.74 34.25 -10.97
CA ARG A 7 50.52 33.95 -11.73
C ARG A 7 49.33 34.17 -10.80
N VAL A 8 48.47 35.15 -11.08
CA VAL A 8 47.17 35.25 -10.41
C VAL A 8 46.14 34.39 -11.15
N LYS A 9 45.87 33.22 -10.56
CA LYS A 9 44.67 32.40 -10.80
C LYS A 9 43.50 33.05 -10.03
N SER A 10 42.61 33.78 -10.69
CA SER A 10 41.34 34.22 -10.03
C SER A 10 40.09 34.20 -10.93
N SER A 11 40.21 33.90 -12.22
CA SER A 11 39.07 33.94 -13.15
C SER A 11 38.19 32.67 -13.16
N GLY A 12 38.75 31.49 -12.85
CA GLY A 12 38.02 30.22 -12.95
C GLY A 12 36.99 29.95 -11.83
N ALA A 13 37.24 30.45 -10.61
CA ALA A 13 36.36 30.20 -9.46
C ALA A 13 35.06 31.03 -9.53
N ALA A 14 35.12 32.25 -10.06
CA ALA A 14 33.96 33.12 -10.23
C ALA A 14 33.01 32.60 -11.34
N LEU A 15 33.56 32.09 -12.44
CA LEU A 15 32.80 31.47 -13.53
C LEU A 15 32.16 30.13 -13.12
N ALA A 16 32.87 29.31 -12.33
CA ALA A 16 32.33 28.07 -11.77
C ALA A 16 31.20 28.33 -10.75
N ALA A 17 31.34 29.37 -9.91
CA ALA A 17 30.30 29.77 -8.96
C ALA A 17 29.05 30.36 -9.64
N ALA A 18 29.22 31.10 -10.74
CA ALA A 18 28.10 31.61 -11.54
C ALA A 18 27.37 30.49 -12.30
N ALA A 19 28.10 29.52 -12.85
CA ALA A 19 27.53 28.34 -13.49
C ALA A 19 26.80 27.43 -12.50
N ALA A 20 27.32 27.25 -11.28
CA ALA A 20 26.68 26.52 -10.19
C ALA A 20 25.42 27.21 -9.67
N ARG A 21 25.39 28.55 -9.63
CA ARG A 21 24.18 29.32 -9.30
C ARG A 21 23.12 29.24 -10.40
N ALA A 22 23.54 29.29 -11.66
CA ALA A 22 22.63 29.16 -12.80
C ALA A 22 22.04 27.74 -12.92
N SER A 23 22.82 26.69 -12.63
CA SER A 23 22.32 25.31 -12.57
C SER A 23 21.44 25.06 -11.34
N ALA A 24 21.73 25.67 -10.19
CA ALA A 24 20.87 25.63 -9.01
C ALA A 24 19.54 26.37 -9.21
N LEU A 25 19.52 27.49 -9.95
CA LEU A 25 18.30 28.21 -10.36
C LEU A 25 17.49 27.43 -11.40
N LYS A 26 18.15 26.76 -12.36
CA LYS A 26 17.48 25.85 -13.32
C LYS A 26 16.93 24.60 -12.63
N GLY A 27 17.65 24.04 -11.65
CA GLY A 27 17.18 22.95 -10.79
C GLY A 27 15.99 23.34 -9.93
N ARG A 28 16.02 24.54 -9.30
CA ARG A 28 14.89 25.09 -8.53
C ARG A 28 13.64 25.33 -9.36
N THR A 29 13.78 25.86 -10.58
CA THR A 29 12.62 26.13 -11.47
C THR A 29 12.03 24.84 -12.04
N THR A 30 12.83 23.80 -12.27
CA THR A 30 12.36 22.48 -12.73
C THR A 30 11.72 21.69 -11.58
N CYS A 31 12.33 21.74 -10.39
CA CYS A 31 11.79 21.19 -9.14
C CYS A 31 10.47 21.88 -8.74
N GLN A 32 10.35 23.21 -8.87
CA GLN A 32 9.07 23.92 -8.65
C GLN A 32 8.01 23.56 -9.70
N ARG A 33 8.38 23.28 -10.95
CA ARG A 33 7.41 22.92 -12.00
C ARG A 33 6.90 21.48 -11.84
N GLN A 34 7.77 20.55 -11.43
CA GLN A 34 7.39 19.18 -11.09
C GLN A 34 6.64 19.10 -9.76
N ARG A 35 7.06 19.85 -8.73
CA ARG A 35 6.29 20.03 -7.48
C ARG A 35 4.93 20.66 -7.77
N ARG A 36 4.80 21.67 -8.63
CA ARG A 36 3.48 22.19 -9.03
C ARG A 36 2.63 21.16 -9.78
N GLY A 37 3.21 20.33 -10.63
CA GLY A 37 2.47 19.23 -11.30
C GLY A 37 1.99 18.16 -10.30
N PHE A 38 2.83 17.81 -9.33
CA PHE A 38 2.51 16.89 -8.24
C PHE A 38 1.46 17.50 -7.29
N TRP A 39 1.62 18.74 -6.83
CA TRP A 39 0.65 19.45 -5.98
C TRP A 39 -0.67 19.78 -6.68
N ILE A 40 -0.70 19.94 -8.01
CA ILE A 40 -1.95 20.05 -8.77
C ILE A 40 -2.64 18.68 -8.86
N ALA A 41 -1.90 17.59 -9.08
CA ALA A 41 -2.47 16.25 -9.12
C ALA A 41 -2.95 15.80 -7.72
N THR A 42 -2.14 16.00 -6.68
CA THR A 42 -2.43 15.68 -5.28
C THR A 42 -3.47 16.65 -4.68
N GLY A 43 -3.47 17.92 -5.10
CA GLY A 43 -4.47 18.91 -4.71
C GLY A 43 -5.84 18.67 -5.36
N CYS A 44 -5.87 18.32 -6.65
CA CYS A 44 -7.10 17.83 -7.29
C CYS A 44 -7.55 16.49 -6.70
N PHE A 45 -6.63 15.62 -6.28
CA PHE A 45 -6.90 14.35 -5.63
C PHE A 45 -7.51 14.51 -4.23
N VAL A 46 -6.96 15.37 -3.37
CA VAL A 46 -7.54 15.70 -2.07
C VAL A 46 -8.88 16.41 -2.25
N VAL A 47 -9.03 17.32 -3.22
CA VAL A 47 -10.32 17.98 -3.50
C VAL A 47 -11.35 16.99 -4.05
N CYS A 48 -10.97 16.04 -4.92
CA CYS A 48 -11.89 15.01 -5.43
C CYS A 48 -12.26 13.98 -4.36
N VAL A 49 -11.33 13.57 -3.50
CA VAL A 49 -11.59 12.67 -2.36
C VAL A 49 -12.41 13.37 -1.29
N VAL A 50 -12.14 14.65 -0.98
CA VAL A 50 -12.95 15.45 -0.05
C VAL A 50 -14.33 15.76 -0.63
N LEU A 51 -14.47 16.09 -1.91
CA LEU A 51 -15.78 16.24 -2.54
C LEU A 51 -16.56 14.92 -2.59
N TYR A 52 -15.89 13.80 -2.85
CA TYR A 52 -16.49 12.46 -2.80
C TYR A 52 -16.94 12.08 -1.38
N MET A 53 -16.17 12.45 -0.36
CA MET A 53 -16.52 12.23 1.05
C MET A 53 -17.58 13.21 1.57
N CYS A 54 -17.62 14.46 1.10
CA CYS A 54 -18.55 15.49 1.55
C CYS A 54 -19.93 15.43 0.86
N LEU A 55 -20.05 14.76 -0.29
CA LEU A 55 -21.33 14.61 -1.01
C LEU A 55 -22.10 13.32 -0.65
N GLY A 56 -21.53 12.43 0.18
CA GLY A 56 -22.12 11.13 0.54
C GLY A 56 -22.91 11.05 1.86
N ASN A 57 -22.68 11.95 2.83
CA ASN A 57 -23.57 12.24 3.97
C ASN A 57 -22.91 13.27 4.93
N PRO A 58 -23.66 14.20 5.52
CA PRO A 58 -23.10 15.27 6.34
C PRO A 58 -23.07 14.86 7.82
N MET A 59 -21.97 14.30 8.32
CA MET A 59 -21.73 14.27 9.77
C MET A 59 -20.26 14.50 10.13
N VAL A 60 -20.04 15.70 10.68
CA VAL A 60 -19.09 15.99 11.76
C VAL A 60 -17.64 15.61 11.48
N PHE A 61 -16.89 16.38 10.70
CA PHE A 61 -15.43 16.52 10.90
C PHE A 61 -14.87 17.75 10.16
N GLN A 62 -15.48 18.92 10.37
CA GLN A 62 -14.92 20.20 9.92
C GLN A 62 -15.07 21.23 11.05
N SER A 63 -13.99 21.42 11.81
CA SER A 63 -13.60 22.71 12.44
C SER A 63 -12.52 22.52 13.51
N SER A 64 -12.46 21.38 14.21
CA SER A 64 -11.54 21.21 15.35
C SER A 64 -10.10 20.83 14.97
N ALA A 65 -9.90 19.99 13.95
CA ALA A 65 -8.57 19.51 13.56
C ALA A 65 -7.68 20.63 12.97
N GLN A 66 -8.26 21.49 12.13
CA GLN A 66 -7.54 22.60 11.49
C GLN A 66 -7.19 23.72 12.49
N GLN A 67 -8.08 23.98 13.45
CA GLN A 67 -7.87 25.00 14.49
C GLN A 67 -6.92 24.53 15.60
N GLN A 68 -6.76 23.21 15.79
CA GLN A 68 -5.80 22.61 16.73
C GLN A 68 -4.41 22.40 16.09
N GLN A 69 -4.33 22.14 14.78
CA GLN A 69 -3.07 22.12 14.03
C GLN A 69 -2.40 23.50 14.00
N GLN A 70 -3.14 24.60 13.82
CA GLN A 70 -2.55 25.96 13.85
C GLN A 70 -1.99 26.36 15.22
N ARG A 71 -2.45 25.77 16.34
CA ARG A 71 -1.93 26.10 17.69
C ARG A 71 -0.68 25.30 18.09
N LEU A 72 -0.31 24.25 17.36
CA LEU A 72 0.83 23.38 17.67
C LEU A 72 2.16 23.86 17.07
N TRP A 73 2.14 24.84 16.18
CA TRP A 73 3.30 25.33 15.43
C TRP A 73 4.25 26.23 16.25
N THR A 74 3.96 26.44 17.54
CA THR A 74 4.76 27.28 18.44
C THR A 74 5.57 26.49 19.48
N ARG A 75 5.69 25.16 19.35
CA ARG A 75 6.49 24.33 20.27
C ARG A 75 7.77 23.82 19.59
N LYS A 76 8.83 23.77 20.40
CA LYS A 76 10.19 23.29 20.10
C LYS A 76 10.21 22.15 19.06
N PRO A 77 11.24 22.09 18.18
CA PRO A 77 11.36 21.01 17.21
C PRO A 77 11.26 19.66 17.90
N LEU A 78 10.38 18.79 17.38
CA LEU A 78 10.29 17.39 17.82
C LEU A 78 11.54 16.67 17.31
N VAL A 79 12.53 16.52 18.18
CA VAL A 79 13.79 15.84 17.87
C VAL A 79 13.80 14.50 18.61
N LEU A 80 14.04 13.42 17.88
CA LEU A 80 14.32 12.10 18.47
C LEU A 80 15.68 12.17 19.14
N THR A 81 15.77 11.61 20.34
CA THR A 81 17.05 11.56 21.02
C THR A 81 17.93 10.49 20.38
N GLU A 82 19.25 10.68 20.42
CA GLU A 82 20.21 9.65 19.99
C GLU A 82 19.96 8.31 20.71
N ARG A 83 19.54 8.38 21.98
CA ARG A 83 19.16 7.21 22.78
C ARG A 83 17.99 6.42 22.18
N ASP A 84 16.98 7.10 21.63
CA ASP A 84 15.81 6.43 21.03
C ASP A 84 16.21 5.66 19.76
N VAL A 85 17.05 6.29 18.92
CA VAL A 85 17.58 5.68 17.70
C VAL A 85 18.50 4.50 18.03
N MET A 86 19.38 4.65 19.02
CA MET A 86 20.24 3.56 19.48
C MET A 86 19.43 2.39 20.05
N ALA A 87 18.38 2.66 20.83
CA ALA A 87 17.49 1.61 21.34
C ALA A 87 16.83 0.83 20.19
N LEU A 88 16.38 1.55 19.16
CA LEU A 88 15.82 0.95 17.96
C LEU A 88 16.84 0.06 17.24
N ASP A 89 18.07 0.51 17.06
CA ASP A 89 19.14 -0.26 16.41
C ASP A 89 19.51 -1.53 17.20
N VAL A 90 19.51 -1.45 18.54
CA VAL A 90 19.73 -2.58 19.43
C VAL A 90 18.59 -3.60 19.30
N ALA A 91 17.34 -3.17 19.41
CA ALA A 91 16.17 -4.04 19.25
C ALA A 91 16.13 -4.69 17.85
N THR A 92 16.46 -3.91 16.81
CA THR A 92 16.57 -4.40 15.43
C THR A 92 17.62 -5.49 15.31
N SER A 93 18.79 -5.29 15.92
CA SER A 93 19.88 -6.27 15.87
C SER A 93 19.54 -7.54 16.67
N GLN A 94 18.83 -7.42 17.80
CA GLN A 94 18.36 -8.56 18.58
C GLN A 94 17.42 -9.45 17.74
N VAL A 95 16.39 -8.86 17.12
CA VAL A 95 15.43 -9.60 16.28
C VAL A 95 16.09 -10.14 15.02
N ALA A 96 17.02 -9.38 14.41
CA ALA A 96 17.74 -9.85 13.23
C ALA A 96 18.52 -11.15 13.51
N ASN A 97 19.19 -11.21 14.66
CA ASN A 97 20.00 -12.35 15.07
C ASN A 97 19.17 -13.55 15.54
N LEU A 98 18.12 -13.30 16.33
CA LEU A 98 17.19 -14.35 16.79
C LEU A 98 15.86 -13.72 17.20
N ALA A 99 14.81 -13.93 16.41
CA ALA A 99 13.48 -13.46 16.73
C ALA A 99 12.79 -14.38 17.74
N THR A 100 12.35 -13.79 18.84
CA THR A 100 11.35 -14.34 19.76
C THR A 100 10.08 -13.50 19.70
N LEU A 101 8.93 -14.03 20.17
CA LEU A 101 7.67 -13.26 20.19
C LEU A 101 7.84 -11.92 20.94
N PRO A 102 8.43 -11.88 22.16
CA PRO A 102 8.60 -10.62 22.88
C PRO A 102 9.51 -9.64 22.16
N THR A 103 10.65 -10.10 21.64
CA THR A 103 11.61 -9.22 20.96
C THR A 103 11.03 -8.61 19.67
N LEU A 104 10.21 -9.38 18.93
CA LEU A 104 9.54 -8.86 17.74
C LEU A 104 8.45 -7.84 18.11
N ASP A 105 7.70 -8.12 19.17
CA ASP A 105 6.68 -7.21 19.70
C ASP A 105 7.28 -5.87 20.14
N ASP A 106 8.40 -5.92 20.86
CA ASP A 106 9.11 -4.72 21.33
C ASP A 106 9.76 -3.94 20.18
N LEU A 107 10.34 -4.61 19.19
CA LEU A 107 10.85 -3.95 17.98
C LEU A 107 9.75 -3.16 17.28
N ILE A 108 8.56 -3.76 17.09
CA ILE A 108 7.47 -3.13 16.35
C ILE A 108 6.90 -1.94 17.12
N LYS A 109 6.73 -2.05 18.45
CA LYS A 109 6.34 -0.90 19.30
C LYS A 109 7.33 0.23 19.17
N LEU A 110 8.61 -0.05 19.38
CA LEU A 110 9.66 0.96 19.39
C LEU A 110 9.80 1.63 18.02
N ALA A 111 9.76 0.84 16.93
CA ALA A 111 9.80 1.38 15.58
C ALA A 111 8.60 2.29 15.29
N ALA A 112 7.39 1.93 15.75
CA ALA A 112 6.19 2.75 15.57
C ALA A 112 6.23 4.05 16.39
N GLU A 113 6.76 4.01 17.62
CA GLU A 113 6.96 5.18 18.46
C GLU A 113 7.97 6.16 17.83
N VAL A 114 9.15 5.66 17.46
CA VAL A 114 10.18 6.45 16.77
C VAL A 114 9.63 6.98 15.44
N GLY A 115 8.93 6.13 14.69
CA GLY A 115 8.31 6.49 13.41
C GLY A 115 7.24 7.57 13.53
N ALA A 116 6.48 7.60 14.63
CA ALA A 116 5.48 8.64 14.87
C ALA A 116 6.08 10.02 15.15
N VAL A 117 7.19 10.08 15.89
CA VAL A 117 7.93 11.34 16.08
C VAL A 117 8.59 11.75 14.77
N TYR A 118 9.18 10.78 14.05
CA TYR A 118 9.82 11.02 12.77
C TYR A 118 8.85 11.56 11.71
N ALA A 119 7.66 10.98 11.57
CA ALA A 119 6.63 11.45 10.65
C ALA A 119 6.21 12.89 10.94
N GLN A 120 5.99 13.25 12.22
CA GLN A 120 5.67 14.63 12.61
C GLN A 120 6.82 15.59 12.31
N LEU A 121 8.07 15.15 12.47
CA LEU A 121 9.23 15.94 12.08
C LEU A 121 9.29 16.15 10.56
N LEU A 122 9.00 15.12 9.76
CA LEU A 122 8.93 15.25 8.30
C LEU A 122 7.83 16.23 7.87
N GLU A 123 6.64 16.18 8.49
CA GLU A 123 5.58 17.17 8.26
C GLU A 123 6.08 18.60 8.52
N GLN A 124 6.78 18.83 9.64
CA GLN A 124 7.37 20.14 9.96
C GLN A 124 8.42 20.57 8.94
N VAL A 125 9.30 19.66 8.52
CA VAL A 125 10.34 19.93 7.52
C VAL A 125 9.72 20.27 6.17
N THR A 126 8.71 19.52 5.72
CA THR A 126 7.99 19.78 4.48
C THR A 126 7.30 21.14 4.54
N ALA A 127 6.57 21.43 5.61
CA ALA A 127 5.92 22.73 5.80
C ALA A 127 6.92 23.90 5.80
N ALA A 128 8.08 23.73 6.45
CA ALA A 128 9.13 24.74 6.50
C ALA A 128 9.86 24.91 5.15
N GLN A 129 9.93 23.87 4.31
CA GLN A 129 10.46 23.98 2.95
C GLN A 129 9.50 24.72 2.00
N GLU A 130 8.21 24.68 2.29
CA GLU A 130 7.16 25.32 1.49
C GLU A 130 6.89 26.77 1.91
N ALA A 131 7.36 27.18 3.09
CA ALA A 131 7.27 28.55 3.55
C ALA A 131 8.03 29.50 2.61
N GLU A 132 7.37 30.57 2.16
CA GLU A 132 7.98 31.64 1.37
C GLU A 132 8.75 32.62 2.27
N ASP A 133 9.73 32.13 3.03
CA ASP A 133 10.41 32.89 4.10
C ASP A 133 11.95 32.91 3.99
N ASP A 134 12.47 32.72 2.77
CA ASP A 134 13.91 32.59 2.48
C ASP A 134 14.60 31.47 3.29
N GLY A 135 13.84 30.42 3.64
CA GLY A 135 14.30 29.24 4.37
C GLY A 135 14.57 29.52 5.85
N ARG A 136 13.92 30.54 6.43
CA ARG A 136 14.05 30.88 7.85
C ARG A 136 13.45 29.78 8.72
N ALA A 137 12.24 29.33 8.42
CA ALA A 137 11.57 28.25 9.14
C ALA A 137 12.42 26.98 9.18
N LEU A 138 13.03 26.62 8.05
CA LEU A 138 13.89 25.43 7.98
C LEU A 138 15.14 25.57 8.86
N ARG A 139 15.72 26.78 8.95
CA ARG A 139 16.86 27.05 9.84
C ARG A 139 16.45 27.02 11.32
N GLU A 140 15.26 27.52 11.64
CA GLU A 140 14.71 27.53 13.02
C GLU A 140 14.40 26.11 13.53
N LEU A 141 14.03 25.18 12.65
CA LEU A 141 13.86 23.77 13.01
C LEU A 141 15.17 23.12 13.47
N GLY A 142 16.34 23.62 13.01
CA GLY A 142 17.65 23.11 13.42
C GLY A 142 17.92 21.66 13.03
N VAL A 143 17.15 21.10 12.08
CA VAL A 143 17.22 19.69 11.69
C VAL A 143 18.05 19.55 10.42
N SER A 144 19.10 18.73 10.48
CA SER A 144 19.97 18.47 9.32
C SER A 144 19.46 17.30 8.47
N GLN A 145 19.77 17.34 7.17
CA GLN A 145 19.45 16.24 6.26
C GLN A 145 20.14 14.93 6.64
N ASN A 146 21.37 15.00 7.16
CA ASN A 146 22.11 13.83 7.63
C ASN A 146 21.41 13.16 8.80
N TYR A 147 20.85 13.95 9.71
CA TYR A 147 20.07 13.44 10.83
C TYR A 147 18.80 12.74 10.35
N LEU A 148 18.02 13.36 9.44
CA LEU A 148 16.83 12.72 8.86
C LEU A 148 17.18 11.40 8.16
N SER A 149 18.23 11.41 7.35
CA SER A 149 18.72 10.21 6.67
C SER A 149 19.11 9.11 7.66
N SER A 150 19.86 9.44 8.72
CA SER A 150 20.27 8.46 9.73
C SER A 150 19.08 7.82 10.43
N VAL A 151 18.09 8.61 10.84
CA VAL A 151 16.87 8.09 11.49
C VAL A 151 16.07 7.22 10.52
N CYS A 152 15.93 7.65 9.26
CA CYS A 152 15.26 6.87 8.23
C CYS A 152 15.93 5.51 8.01
N VAL A 153 17.26 5.47 7.95
CA VAL A 153 18.02 4.22 7.79
C VAL A 153 17.73 3.25 8.94
N SER A 154 17.75 3.71 10.19
CA SER A 154 17.42 2.87 11.35
C SER A 154 15.96 2.39 11.32
N LEU A 155 15.01 3.28 11.02
CA LEU A 155 13.58 2.92 10.88
C LEU A 155 13.33 1.92 9.75
N ARG A 156 13.96 2.14 8.59
CA ARG A 156 13.87 1.25 7.44
C ARG A 156 14.43 -0.12 7.79
N ARG A 157 15.60 -0.19 8.44
CA ARG A 157 16.20 -1.44 8.88
C ARG A 157 15.30 -2.20 9.86
N ALA A 158 14.71 -1.50 10.83
CA ALA A 158 13.76 -2.09 11.78
C ALA A 158 12.52 -2.66 11.08
N ALA A 159 11.94 -1.88 10.17
CA ALA A 159 10.81 -2.32 9.35
C ALA A 159 11.18 -3.54 8.50
N ASP A 160 12.34 -3.53 7.85
CA ASP A 160 12.79 -4.61 6.97
C ASP A 160 13.04 -5.93 7.73
N VAL A 161 13.66 -5.85 8.91
CA VAL A 161 13.86 -7.01 9.78
C VAL A 161 12.52 -7.58 10.24
N SER A 162 11.62 -6.73 10.75
CA SER A 162 10.31 -7.20 11.22
C SER A 162 9.46 -7.78 10.09
N TYR A 163 9.50 -7.16 8.90
CA TYR A 163 8.86 -7.65 7.68
C TYR A 163 9.37 -9.02 7.27
N ALA A 164 10.69 -9.23 7.25
CA ALA A 164 11.29 -10.51 6.88
C ALA A 164 10.86 -11.63 7.83
N LYS A 165 10.82 -11.36 9.14
CA LYS A 165 10.35 -12.35 10.14
C LYS A 165 8.86 -12.63 9.99
N LEU A 166 8.04 -11.59 9.77
CA LEU A 166 6.60 -11.75 9.52
C LEU A 166 6.33 -12.52 8.24
N LYS A 167 7.04 -12.22 7.16
CA LYS A 167 6.97 -12.90 5.86
C LYS A 167 7.24 -14.39 6.03
N ALA A 168 8.39 -14.74 6.60
CA ALA A 168 8.80 -16.13 6.77
C ALA A 168 7.81 -16.91 7.64
N MET A 169 7.27 -16.28 8.70
CA MET A 169 6.27 -16.89 9.57
C MET A 169 4.91 -17.07 8.86
N LEU A 170 4.37 -16.03 8.22
CA LEU A 170 3.04 -16.05 7.60
C LEU A 170 3.00 -16.91 6.34
N LEU A 171 4.10 -16.98 5.60
CA LEU A 171 4.25 -17.84 4.42
C LEU A 171 4.78 -19.24 4.77
N GLN A 172 4.97 -19.54 6.06
CA GLN A 172 5.44 -20.84 6.55
C GLN A 172 6.73 -21.32 5.85
N GLU A 173 7.68 -20.41 5.65
CA GLU A 173 8.96 -20.73 5.03
C GLU A 173 9.73 -21.75 5.89
N ALA A 174 10.41 -22.69 5.24
CA ALA A 174 11.20 -23.71 5.93
C ALA A 174 12.25 -23.04 6.84
N ASN A 175 12.34 -23.49 8.09
CA ASN A 175 13.24 -22.96 9.12
C ASN A 175 12.94 -21.52 9.59
N ALA A 176 11.74 -20.98 9.36
CA ALA A 176 11.38 -19.69 9.95
C ALA A 176 11.48 -19.74 11.49
N GLU A 177 12.18 -18.78 12.11
CA GLU A 177 12.44 -18.75 13.56
C GLU A 177 11.15 -18.78 14.41
N LEU A 178 10.07 -18.22 13.86
CA LEU A 178 8.75 -18.16 14.48
C LEU A 178 7.75 -19.12 13.80
N HIS A 179 8.18 -20.17 13.11
CA HIS A 179 7.27 -21.11 12.42
C HIS A 179 6.27 -21.81 13.34
N MET A 180 6.60 -21.98 14.62
CA MET A 180 5.70 -22.55 15.65
C MET A 180 4.94 -21.47 16.45
N ALA A 181 5.15 -20.19 16.15
CA ALA A 181 4.40 -19.13 16.79
C ALA A 181 2.90 -19.34 16.53
N PRO A 182 2.04 -19.36 17.56
CA PRO A 182 0.62 -19.58 17.33
C PRO A 182 0.06 -18.37 16.57
N THR A 183 -0.21 -18.54 15.27
CA THR A 183 -0.93 -17.53 14.47
C THR A 183 -2.33 -17.26 15.01
N SER A 184 -2.81 -18.12 15.93
CA SER A 184 -4.03 -17.93 16.72
C SER A 184 -3.98 -16.76 17.70
N LEU A 185 -2.81 -16.15 17.94
CA LEU A 185 -2.68 -14.90 18.69
C LEU A 185 -3.06 -13.69 17.82
N VAL A 186 -4.32 -13.66 17.38
CA VAL A 186 -4.93 -12.67 16.47
C VAL A 186 -4.53 -11.23 16.82
N ARG A 187 -4.63 -10.85 18.10
CA ARG A 187 -4.34 -9.48 18.54
C ARG A 187 -2.86 -9.10 18.37
N ILE A 188 -1.96 -10.03 18.67
CA ILE A 188 -0.50 -9.82 18.54
C ILE A 188 -0.16 -9.74 17.07
N MET A 189 -0.67 -10.70 16.27
CA MET A 189 -0.47 -10.69 14.82
C MET A 189 -0.97 -9.40 14.18
N TYR A 190 -2.15 -8.93 14.61
CA TYR A 190 -2.73 -7.68 14.12
C TYR A 190 -1.81 -6.50 14.43
N GLY A 191 -1.30 -6.42 15.66
CA GLY A 191 -0.33 -5.40 16.06
C GLY A 191 0.92 -5.40 15.20
N TRP A 192 1.47 -6.58 14.91
CA TRP A 192 2.70 -6.70 14.13
C TRP A 192 2.52 -6.29 12.67
N MET A 193 1.43 -6.75 12.05
CA MET A 193 1.09 -6.40 10.68
C MET A 193 0.76 -4.91 10.55
N LEU A 194 -0.07 -4.37 11.46
CA LEU A 194 -0.41 -2.96 11.49
C LEU A 194 0.83 -2.07 11.66
N GLY A 195 1.76 -2.43 12.53
CA GLY A 195 3.00 -1.66 12.73
C GLY A 195 3.90 -1.65 11.50
N ASN A 196 4.04 -2.78 10.82
CA ASN A 196 4.76 -2.82 9.55
C ASN A 196 4.07 -1.97 8.49
N ILE A 197 2.76 -2.11 8.33
CA ILE A 197 2.01 -1.32 7.36
C ILE A 197 2.14 0.18 7.66
N TYR A 198 1.95 0.59 8.92
CA TYR A 198 2.13 1.98 9.34
C TYR A 198 3.49 2.54 8.93
N LEU A 199 4.58 1.82 9.20
CA LEU A 199 5.92 2.26 8.82
C LEU A 199 6.06 2.36 7.29
N TYR A 200 5.59 1.36 6.56
CA TYR A 200 5.76 1.26 5.11
C TYR A 200 4.79 2.10 4.27
N SER A 201 3.63 2.49 4.81
CA SER A 201 2.60 3.20 4.06
C SER A 201 2.29 4.59 4.58
N ALA A 202 2.87 5.02 5.71
CA ALA A 202 2.59 6.33 6.29
C ALA A 202 3.81 7.07 6.84
N VAL A 203 4.91 6.38 7.17
CA VAL A 203 6.12 7.02 7.73
C VAL A 203 7.24 7.10 6.72
N LEU A 204 7.73 5.96 6.23
CA LEU A 204 8.86 5.89 5.32
C LEU A 204 8.58 6.54 3.94
N PRO A 205 7.38 6.39 3.33
CA PRO A 205 7.08 7.05 2.05
C PRO A 205 7.30 8.57 2.10
N GLU A 206 6.91 9.24 3.20
CA GLU A 206 7.06 10.69 3.34
C GLU A 206 8.51 11.14 3.22
N TYR A 207 9.45 10.37 3.77
CA TYR A 207 10.87 10.68 3.65
C TYR A 207 11.37 10.44 2.22
N TYR A 208 11.02 9.33 1.60
CA TYR A 208 11.49 9.02 0.25
C TYR A 208 10.89 9.99 -0.78
N LEU A 209 9.66 10.46 -0.57
CA LEU A 209 9.06 11.55 -1.33
C LEU A 209 9.85 12.84 -1.15
N LEU A 210 10.23 13.19 0.09
CA LEU A 210 11.06 14.36 0.38
C LEU A 210 12.44 14.30 -0.30
N GLN A 211 12.98 13.10 -0.50
CA GLN A 211 14.28 12.86 -1.15
C GLN A 211 14.20 12.62 -2.67
N ASP A 212 13.00 12.60 -3.25
CA ASP A 212 12.77 12.15 -4.63
C ASP A 212 13.33 10.72 -4.91
N ASP A 213 13.41 9.85 -3.89
CA ASP A 213 13.90 8.47 -3.99
C ASP A 213 12.77 7.52 -4.40
N THR A 214 12.43 7.56 -5.69
CA THR A 214 11.36 6.74 -6.27
C THR A 214 11.52 5.23 -6.04
N PRO A 215 12.70 4.61 -6.23
CA PRO A 215 12.86 3.17 -5.99
C PRO A 215 12.55 2.75 -4.55
N SER A 216 13.10 3.46 -3.56
CA SER A 216 12.85 3.14 -2.15
C SER A 216 11.40 3.40 -1.76
N HIS A 217 10.80 4.47 -2.29
CA HIS A 217 9.39 4.80 -2.14
C HIS A 217 8.49 3.68 -2.65
N ALA A 218 8.71 3.22 -3.89
CA ALA A 218 7.90 2.14 -4.46
C ALA A 218 8.05 0.84 -3.66
N LEU A 219 9.26 0.53 -3.19
CA LEU A 219 9.52 -0.67 -2.42
C LEU A 219 8.82 -0.67 -1.04
N VAL A 220 8.81 0.45 -0.30
CA VAL A 220 8.06 0.53 0.97
C VAL A 220 6.56 0.29 0.74
N LEU A 221 5.96 0.96 -0.25
CA LEU A 221 4.52 0.85 -0.52
C LEU A 221 4.14 -0.59 -0.91
N MET A 222 4.94 -1.21 -1.77
CA MET A 222 4.74 -2.59 -2.19
C MET A 222 4.85 -3.56 -1.00
N ARG A 223 5.80 -3.36 -0.08
CA ARG A 223 5.89 -4.18 1.14
C ARG A 223 4.66 -4.05 2.01
N SER A 224 4.07 -2.86 2.10
CA SER A 224 2.80 -2.68 2.83
C SER A 224 1.66 -3.52 2.21
N LEU A 225 1.55 -3.55 0.88
CA LEU A 225 0.58 -4.38 0.15
C LEU A 225 0.81 -5.88 0.37
N ASN A 226 2.07 -6.30 0.43
CA ASN A 226 2.40 -7.68 0.77
C ASN A 226 1.90 -8.06 2.16
N VAL A 227 2.12 -7.20 3.17
CA VAL A 227 1.59 -7.44 4.52
C VAL A 227 0.06 -7.55 4.49
N PHE A 228 -0.64 -6.67 3.78
CA PHE A 228 -2.09 -6.79 3.60
C PHE A 228 -2.50 -8.13 2.99
N SER A 229 -1.80 -8.59 1.95
CA SER A 229 -2.12 -9.84 1.26
C SER A 229 -1.94 -11.09 2.12
N TRP A 230 -1.13 -11.02 3.18
CA TRP A 230 -0.87 -12.15 4.05
C TRP A 230 -1.89 -12.30 5.18
N SER A 231 -2.80 -11.32 5.38
CA SER A 231 -3.79 -11.38 6.47
C SER A 231 -4.64 -12.65 6.52
N PRO A 232 -5.01 -13.29 5.39
CA PRO A 232 -5.79 -14.54 5.43
C PRO A 232 -5.01 -15.76 5.95
N HIS A 233 -3.67 -15.70 6.00
CA HIS A 233 -2.83 -16.78 6.53
C HIS A 233 -2.84 -16.82 8.07
N VAL A 234 -3.58 -15.91 8.72
CA VAL A 234 -3.78 -15.94 10.17
C VAL A 234 -4.92 -16.88 10.52
N HIS A 235 -4.61 -17.92 11.28
CA HIS A 235 -5.56 -18.97 11.66
C HIS A 235 -6.15 -18.75 13.05
N THR A 236 -7.46 -18.91 13.23
CA THR A 236 -8.12 -18.90 14.54
C THR A 236 -8.55 -20.32 14.94
N VAL A 237 -7.61 -21.05 15.56
CA VAL A 237 -7.77 -22.34 16.28
C VAL A 237 -8.11 -23.60 15.48
N SER A 238 -7.37 -24.67 15.76
CA SER A 238 -7.91 -26.02 15.98
C SER A 238 -7.24 -26.59 17.24
N SER A 239 -8.03 -27.08 18.20
CA SER A 239 -7.53 -27.71 19.44
C SER A 239 -6.63 -28.92 19.12
N PRO A 240 -5.61 -29.25 19.93
CA PRO A 240 -4.73 -30.41 19.70
C PRO A 240 -5.47 -31.75 19.53
N GLU A 241 -6.71 -31.87 20.01
CA GLU A 241 -7.53 -33.08 19.91
C GLU A 241 -8.09 -33.33 18.49
N THR A 242 -8.09 -32.33 17.61
CA THR A 242 -8.79 -32.42 16.31
C THR A 242 -7.90 -32.79 15.11
N HIS A 243 -6.57 -32.80 15.27
CA HIS A 243 -5.66 -33.28 14.22
C HIS A 243 -5.84 -34.78 13.89
N LYS A 244 -6.50 -35.55 14.76
CA LYS A 244 -6.80 -36.96 14.51
C LYS A 244 -8.05 -37.20 13.64
N HIS A 245 -8.85 -36.18 13.34
CA HIS A 245 -10.18 -36.36 12.70
C HIS A 245 -10.44 -35.44 11.48
N GLY A 246 -9.42 -34.84 10.86
CA GLY A 246 -9.60 -34.09 9.61
C GLY A 246 -10.43 -32.80 9.73
N ALA A 247 -10.38 -32.12 10.88
CA ALA A 247 -11.06 -30.83 11.05
C ALA A 247 -10.33 -29.71 10.28
N ALA A 248 -11.09 -28.93 9.51
CA ALA A 248 -10.58 -27.81 8.73
C ALA A 248 -10.06 -26.68 9.63
N VAL A 249 -8.81 -26.24 9.40
CA VAL A 249 -8.25 -25.05 10.02
C VAL A 249 -9.00 -23.83 9.47
N MET A 250 -9.70 -23.10 10.35
CA MET A 250 -10.41 -21.87 9.98
C MET A 250 -9.40 -20.71 9.85
N THR A 251 -9.17 -20.26 8.61
CA THR A 251 -8.49 -18.99 8.31
C THR A 251 -9.44 -17.81 8.56
N TYR A 252 -8.95 -16.72 9.12
CA TYR A 252 -9.73 -15.50 9.30
C TYR A 252 -8.98 -14.30 8.70
N ASP A 253 -9.69 -13.40 8.02
CA ASP A 253 -9.09 -12.13 7.61
C ASP A 253 -8.89 -11.27 8.87
N LEU A 254 -7.65 -11.20 9.36
CA LEU A 254 -7.28 -10.50 10.59
C LEU A 254 -7.83 -9.05 10.66
N PHE A 255 -8.01 -8.40 9.52
CA PHE A 255 -8.55 -7.05 9.42
C PHE A 255 -10.08 -6.99 9.45
N ASN A 256 -10.78 -8.12 9.58
CA ASN A 256 -12.20 -8.18 9.91
C ASN A 256 -12.46 -7.97 11.42
N TRP A 257 -11.40 -7.95 12.26
CA TRP A 257 -11.46 -7.38 13.62
C TRP A 257 -11.57 -5.84 13.64
N SER A 258 -11.61 -5.18 12.47
CA SER A 258 -11.46 -3.73 12.32
C SER A 258 -12.52 -2.85 12.96
N GLY A 259 -13.59 -3.37 13.58
CA GLY A 259 -14.44 -2.53 14.43
C GLY A 259 -13.56 -1.76 15.42
N GLY A 260 -13.53 -0.42 15.38
CA GLY A 260 -12.46 0.45 15.91
C GLY A 260 -11.92 0.20 17.33
N VAL A 261 -12.56 -0.69 18.09
CA VAL A 261 -12.00 -1.44 19.23
C VAL A 261 -10.63 -2.07 18.92
N ALA A 262 -10.37 -2.61 17.71
CA ALA A 262 -9.07 -3.21 17.40
C ALA A 262 -7.92 -2.20 17.38
N CYS A 263 -8.14 -0.97 16.90
CA CYS A 263 -7.15 0.11 17.02
C CYS A 263 -6.92 0.49 18.48
N LYS A 264 -7.99 0.64 19.26
CA LYS A 264 -7.92 1.00 20.69
C LYS A 264 -7.27 -0.07 21.57
N ARG A 265 -7.41 -1.34 21.20
CA ARG A 265 -6.78 -2.48 21.89
C ARG A 265 -5.49 -2.92 21.19
N GLY A 266 -5.10 -2.27 20.10
CA GLY A 266 -3.94 -2.65 19.32
C GLY A 266 -2.63 -2.34 20.05
N LEU A 267 -1.56 -2.94 19.53
CA LEU A 267 -0.19 -2.75 19.99
C LEU A 267 0.26 -1.28 19.98
N LEU A 268 -0.34 -0.49 19.09
CA LEU A 268 0.03 0.90 18.82
C LEU A 268 -0.99 1.91 19.34
N SER A 269 -1.89 1.46 20.22
CA SER A 269 -3.00 2.27 20.74
C SER A 269 -2.53 3.49 21.56
N HIS A 270 -1.34 3.41 22.15
CA HIS A 270 -0.73 4.50 22.93
C HIS A 270 0.00 5.53 22.07
N VAL A 271 0.24 5.25 20.78
CA VAL A 271 0.96 6.14 19.85
C VAL A 271 -0.07 6.96 19.06
N PRO A 272 -0.29 8.26 19.36
CA PRO A 272 -1.44 9.00 18.81
C PRO A 272 -1.44 9.11 17.27
N HIS A 273 -0.27 9.22 16.65
CA HIS A 273 -0.15 9.27 15.19
C HIS A 273 -0.53 7.92 14.56
N ALA A 274 0.02 6.82 15.09
CA ALA A 274 -0.31 5.47 14.62
C ALA A 274 -1.77 5.09 14.90
N MET A 275 -2.34 5.56 16.02
CA MET A 275 -3.76 5.39 16.32
C MET A 275 -4.64 6.08 15.28
N ARG A 276 -4.37 7.35 14.93
CA ARG A 276 -5.12 8.08 13.88
C ARG A 276 -5.01 7.38 12.52
N PHE A 277 -3.82 6.87 12.20
CA PHE A 277 -3.61 6.06 11.00
C PHE A 277 -4.46 4.78 11.04
N CYS A 278 -4.48 4.07 12.17
CA CYS A 278 -5.31 2.88 12.36
C CYS A 278 -6.81 3.19 12.22
N GLU A 279 -7.31 4.21 12.91
CA GLU A 279 -8.73 4.56 12.89
C GLU A 279 -9.21 5.04 11.51
N SER A 280 -8.34 5.70 10.73
CA SER A 280 -8.68 6.14 9.37
C SER A 280 -8.60 5.03 8.32
N SER A 281 -7.71 4.05 8.50
CA SER A 281 -7.37 3.08 7.44
C SER A 281 -7.71 1.63 7.78
N PHE A 282 -8.04 1.34 9.04
CA PHE A 282 -8.25 -0.01 9.56
C PHE A 282 -9.44 -0.10 10.52
N SER A 283 -10.39 0.84 10.42
CA SER A 283 -11.63 0.86 11.21
C SER A 283 -12.80 0.06 10.61
N SER A 284 -12.63 -0.41 9.38
CA SER A 284 -13.54 -1.32 8.69
C SER A 284 -12.82 -2.04 7.55
N TRP A 285 -13.44 -3.08 7.00
CA TRP A 285 -12.95 -3.70 5.75
C TRP A 285 -12.86 -2.64 4.64
N LEU A 286 -13.89 -1.79 4.51
CA LEU A 286 -13.93 -0.74 3.50
C LEU A 286 -12.74 0.21 3.62
N ALA A 287 -12.40 0.62 4.84
CA ALA A 287 -11.23 1.48 5.09
C ALA A 287 -9.92 0.81 4.65
N VAL A 288 -9.77 -0.49 4.93
CA VAL A 288 -8.58 -1.27 4.53
C VAL A 288 -8.46 -1.34 3.02
N ALA A 289 -9.55 -1.60 2.32
CA ALA A 289 -9.51 -1.70 0.87
C ALA A 289 -9.32 -0.35 0.18
N LEU A 290 -9.85 0.73 0.73
CA LEU A 290 -9.54 2.08 0.27
C LEU A 290 -8.05 2.37 0.42
N ARG A 291 -7.44 1.98 1.55
CA ARG A 291 -6.00 2.10 1.76
C ARG A 291 -5.19 1.28 0.75
N VAL A 292 -5.59 0.04 0.48
CA VAL A 292 -4.96 -0.82 -0.53
C VAL A 292 -5.06 -0.19 -1.92
N ALA A 293 -6.25 0.29 -2.32
CA ALA A 293 -6.46 0.95 -3.60
C ALA A 293 -5.61 2.21 -3.74
N ALA A 294 -5.60 3.08 -2.73
CA ALA A 294 -4.77 4.29 -2.71
C ALA A 294 -3.26 3.98 -2.82
N THR A 295 -2.80 2.92 -2.16
CA THR A 295 -1.40 2.47 -2.25
C THR A 295 -1.05 1.99 -3.65
N TYR A 296 -1.97 1.29 -4.34
CA TYR A 296 -1.78 0.93 -5.74
C TYR A 296 -1.80 2.14 -6.67
N GLU A 297 -2.67 3.14 -6.45
CA GLU A 297 -2.69 4.37 -7.25
C GLU A 297 -1.35 5.09 -7.17
N GLU A 298 -0.79 5.21 -5.97
CA GLU A 298 0.51 5.82 -5.76
C GLU A 298 1.63 5.03 -6.47
N LEU A 299 1.64 3.70 -6.35
CA LEU A 299 2.56 2.85 -7.11
C LEU A 299 2.39 2.98 -8.63
N ILE A 300 1.17 3.17 -9.12
CA ILE A 300 0.91 3.42 -10.55
C ILE A 300 1.46 4.79 -10.96
N VAL A 301 1.43 5.81 -10.10
CA VAL A 301 2.07 7.10 -10.39
C VAL A 301 3.59 6.92 -10.56
N LEU A 302 4.22 6.10 -9.71
CA LEU A 302 5.66 5.80 -9.79
C LEU A 302 6.02 4.88 -10.98
N HIS A 303 5.13 3.95 -11.33
CA HIS A 303 5.32 2.98 -12.41
C HIS A 303 4.13 2.95 -13.40
N PRO A 304 3.90 4.03 -14.17
CA PRO A 304 2.65 4.25 -14.90
C PRO A 304 2.37 3.24 -16.03
N SER A 305 3.42 2.63 -16.58
CA SER A 305 3.29 1.62 -17.63
C SER A 305 3.33 0.18 -17.11
N TYR A 306 3.45 -0.06 -15.81
CA TYR A 306 3.60 -1.42 -15.28
C TYR A 306 2.24 -2.10 -15.10
N ALA A 307 1.92 -3.07 -15.97
CA ALA A 307 0.62 -3.71 -16.03
C ALA A 307 0.18 -4.40 -14.72
N PRO A 308 1.07 -5.12 -13.99
CA PRO A 308 0.67 -5.87 -12.80
C PRO A 308 0.06 -5.01 -11.69
N LEU A 309 0.56 -3.78 -11.48
CA LEU A 309 -0.02 -2.86 -10.49
C LEU A 309 -1.43 -2.42 -10.89
N ARG A 310 -1.65 -2.15 -12.18
CA ARG A 310 -2.96 -1.76 -12.72
C ARG A 310 -3.98 -2.87 -12.58
N LEU A 311 -3.58 -4.12 -12.83
CA LEU A 311 -4.46 -5.27 -12.63
C LEU A 311 -4.89 -5.39 -11.17
N HIS A 312 -3.92 -5.33 -10.24
CA HIS A 312 -4.22 -5.40 -8.80
C HIS A 312 -5.07 -4.23 -8.31
N TYR A 313 -4.85 -3.02 -8.84
CA TYR A 313 -5.72 -1.88 -8.61
C TYR A 313 -7.13 -2.13 -9.11
N ALA A 314 -7.31 -2.58 -10.36
CA ALA A 314 -8.62 -2.86 -10.96
C ALA A 314 -9.39 -3.90 -10.15
N ILE A 315 -8.73 -4.96 -9.69
CA ILE A 315 -9.31 -5.97 -8.79
C ILE A 315 -9.75 -5.31 -7.47
N SER A 316 -8.84 -4.62 -6.79
CA SER A 316 -9.13 -3.98 -5.50
C SER A 316 -10.29 -3.00 -5.62
N PHE A 317 -10.28 -2.18 -6.66
CA PHE A 317 -11.27 -1.15 -6.92
C PHE A 317 -12.64 -1.74 -7.31
N ALA A 318 -12.68 -2.82 -8.11
CA ALA A 318 -13.92 -3.51 -8.43
C ALA A 318 -14.58 -4.11 -7.18
N PHE A 319 -13.78 -4.71 -6.30
CA PHE A 319 -14.29 -5.35 -5.08
C PHE A 319 -14.56 -4.38 -3.92
N LEU A 320 -14.23 -3.09 -4.03
CA LEU A 320 -14.79 -2.06 -3.12
C LEU A 320 -16.32 -2.00 -3.21
N ALA A 321 -16.91 -2.42 -4.33
CA ALA A 321 -18.36 -2.55 -4.49
C ALA A 321 -18.95 -3.78 -3.77
N MET A 322 -18.17 -4.60 -3.06
CA MET A 322 -18.65 -5.88 -2.51
C MET A 322 -19.69 -5.72 -1.40
N ASP A 323 -19.62 -4.67 -0.57
CA ASP A 323 -20.68 -4.40 0.42
C ASP A 323 -22.01 -4.01 -0.27
N THR A 324 -21.96 -3.49 -1.51
CA THR A 324 -23.14 -3.24 -2.37
C THR A 324 -23.48 -4.42 -3.29
N ALA A 325 -22.58 -5.41 -3.43
CA ALA A 325 -22.80 -6.61 -4.24
C ALA A 325 -23.60 -7.69 -3.50
N ALA A 326 -23.91 -7.49 -2.22
CA ALA A 326 -24.96 -8.25 -1.54
C ALA A 326 -26.33 -8.09 -2.23
N ASP A 327 -26.54 -7.02 -3.00
CA ASP A 327 -27.71 -6.85 -3.88
C ASP A 327 -27.59 -7.61 -5.22
N ALA A 328 -26.47 -8.29 -5.51
CA ALA A 328 -26.31 -9.06 -6.74
C ALA A 328 -27.04 -10.42 -6.76
N VAL A 329 -27.70 -10.79 -5.66
CA VAL A 329 -28.56 -11.99 -5.58
C VAL A 329 -29.98 -11.70 -6.07
N THR A 330 -30.39 -10.43 -6.11
CA THR A 330 -31.68 -10.01 -6.67
C THR A 330 -31.41 -9.34 -8.01
N GLY A 331 -31.80 -9.97 -9.11
CA GLY A 331 -31.61 -9.46 -10.48
C GLY A 331 -32.41 -8.17 -10.80
N GLY A 332 -32.40 -7.17 -9.91
CA GLY A 332 -33.37 -6.08 -9.86
C GLY A 332 -32.86 -4.68 -10.17
N THR A 333 -31.55 -4.42 -10.28
CA THR A 333 -31.07 -3.05 -10.54
C THR A 333 -30.71 -2.85 -12.02
N GLN A 334 -31.56 -2.12 -12.75
CA GLN A 334 -31.24 -1.59 -14.08
C GLN A 334 -30.24 -0.42 -14.02
N SER A 335 -30.00 0.14 -12.83
CA SER A 335 -29.11 1.28 -12.63
C SER A 335 -27.71 0.82 -12.22
N LEU A 336 -26.71 1.41 -12.87
CA LEU A 336 -25.31 1.26 -12.52
C LEU A 336 -25.00 2.16 -11.31
N ASP A 337 -24.49 1.58 -10.23
CA ASP A 337 -23.95 2.36 -9.11
C ASP A 337 -22.78 3.26 -9.57
N GLU A 338 -22.61 4.43 -8.95
CA GLU A 338 -21.60 5.41 -9.35
C GLU A 338 -20.17 4.84 -9.24
N HIS A 339 -19.90 4.06 -8.20
CA HIS A 339 -18.60 3.40 -8.03
C HIS A 339 -18.40 2.31 -9.06
N ALA A 340 -19.43 1.50 -9.33
CA ALA A 340 -19.38 0.49 -10.40
C ALA A 340 -19.10 1.13 -11.78
N ALA A 341 -19.68 2.31 -12.06
CA ALA A 341 -19.41 3.07 -13.28
C ALA A 341 -17.95 3.51 -13.39
N LYS A 342 -17.38 4.04 -12.30
CA LYS A 342 -15.96 4.43 -12.24
C LYS A 342 -15.05 3.22 -12.42
N ALA A 343 -15.35 2.11 -11.76
CA ALA A 343 -14.54 0.89 -11.85
C ALA A 343 -14.58 0.29 -13.26
N LEU A 344 -15.74 0.27 -13.91
CA LEU A 344 -15.86 -0.12 -15.32
C LEU A 344 -15.04 0.78 -16.25
N LYS A 345 -15.01 2.10 -16.00
CA LYS A 345 -14.18 3.03 -16.78
C LYS A 345 -12.69 2.70 -16.65
N VAL A 346 -12.22 2.40 -15.43
CA VAL A 346 -10.83 1.95 -15.19
C VAL A 346 -10.55 0.65 -15.94
N ILE A 347 -11.38 -0.37 -15.75
CA ILE A 347 -11.18 -1.71 -16.34
C ILE A 347 -11.15 -1.64 -17.87
N ARG A 348 -12.13 -0.96 -18.49
CA ARG A 348 -12.19 -0.79 -19.95
C ARG A 348 -11.01 0.02 -20.47
N GLY A 349 -10.63 1.07 -19.74
CA GLY A 349 -9.46 1.89 -20.04
C GLY A 349 -8.18 1.06 -20.04
N ASP A 350 -7.97 0.24 -19.01
CA ASP A 350 -6.79 -0.61 -18.90
C ASP A 350 -6.79 -1.72 -19.96
N ARG A 351 -7.94 -2.34 -20.22
CA ARG A 351 -8.08 -3.35 -21.28
C ARG A 351 -7.70 -2.79 -22.66
N SER A 352 -8.13 -1.57 -22.99
CA SER A 352 -7.81 -0.92 -24.27
C SER A 352 -6.32 -0.58 -24.45
N LYS A 353 -5.57 -0.50 -23.34
CA LYS A 353 -4.15 -0.10 -23.31
C LYS A 353 -3.20 -1.27 -23.11
N LEU A 354 -3.73 -2.46 -22.78
CA LEU A 354 -2.96 -3.62 -22.34
C LEU A 354 -1.85 -4.01 -23.33
N GLU A 355 -2.17 -4.13 -24.61
CA GLU A 355 -1.23 -4.58 -25.64
C GLU A 355 -0.24 -3.50 -26.10
N ARG A 356 -0.63 -2.22 -26.02
CA ARG A 356 0.10 -1.12 -26.70
C ARG A 356 0.86 -0.20 -25.75
N THR A 357 0.40 -0.08 -24.51
CA THR A 357 0.92 0.91 -23.54
C THR A 357 1.61 0.24 -22.37
N TYR A 358 1.06 -0.87 -21.87
CA TYR A 358 1.53 -1.46 -20.63
C TYR A 358 2.60 -2.52 -20.88
N ARG A 359 3.55 -2.60 -19.96
CA ARG A 359 4.66 -3.55 -19.94
C ARG A 359 4.37 -4.65 -18.94
N HIS A 360 4.90 -5.84 -19.21
CA HIS A 360 4.82 -7.01 -18.33
C HIS A 360 3.40 -7.48 -18.03
N ALA A 361 2.46 -7.26 -18.97
CA ALA A 361 1.16 -7.91 -18.92
C ALA A 361 1.35 -9.44 -19.08
N ASP A 362 0.80 -10.20 -18.13
CA ASP A 362 0.76 -11.66 -18.19
C ASP A 362 -0.55 -12.15 -18.83
N GLU A 363 -0.61 -13.45 -19.11
CA GLU A 363 -1.77 -14.10 -19.75
C GLU A 363 -3.08 -13.98 -18.94
N ALA A 364 -2.99 -13.73 -17.63
CA ALA A 364 -4.17 -13.59 -16.77
C ALA A 364 -4.81 -12.18 -16.83
N HIS A 365 -4.07 -11.14 -17.27
CA HIS A 365 -4.56 -9.76 -17.27
C HIS A 365 -5.85 -9.60 -18.09
N GLY A 366 -5.85 -10.03 -19.35
CA GLY A 366 -7.01 -9.89 -20.24
C GLY A 366 -8.26 -10.60 -19.69
N PRO A 367 -8.18 -11.92 -19.40
CA PRO A 367 -9.29 -12.68 -18.83
C PRO A 367 -9.83 -12.08 -17.52
N ILE A 368 -8.98 -11.63 -16.61
CA ILE A 368 -9.43 -11.06 -15.33
C ILE A 368 -10.13 -9.73 -15.53
N LEU A 369 -9.63 -8.83 -16.37
CA LEU A 369 -10.32 -7.57 -16.66
C LEU A 369 -11.72 -7.83 -17.24
N VAL A 370 -11.89 -8.87 -18.08
CA VAL A 370 -13.22 -9.28 -18.58
C VAL A 370 -14.12 -9.82 -17.48
N LEU A 371 -13.59 -10.65 -16.58
CA LEU A 371 -14.36 -11.16 -15.43
C LEU A 371 -14.81 -10.03 -14.49
N LEU A 372 -13.95 -9.04 -14.22
CA LEU A 372 -14.29 -7.88 -13.41
C LEU A 372 -15.35 -6.99 -14.10
N GLU A 373 -15.26 -6.83 -15.42
CA GLU A 373 -16.28 -6.12 -16.20
C GLU A 373 -17.63 -6.83 -16.12
N ALA A 374 -17.65 -8.16 -16.24
CA ALA A 374 -18.86 -8.96 -16.07
C ALA A 374 -19.43 -8.86 -14.65
N PHE A 375 -18.56 -8.86 -13.64
CA PHE A 375 -18.92 -8.70 -12.23
C PHE A 375 -19.69 -7.41 -11.95
N LEU A 376 -19.18 -6.29 -12.47
CA LEU A 376 -19.74 -4.96 -12.24
C LEU A 376 -20.93 -4.62 -13.16
N THR A 377 -21.04 -5.27 -14.32
CA THR A 377 -22.13 -4.98 -15.25
C THR A 377 -23.44 -5.60 -14.77
N PRO A 378 -24.54 -4.81 -14.66
CA PRO A 378 -25.86 -5.35 -14.35
C PRO A 378 -26.32 -6.36 -15.41
N VAL A 379 -27.04 -7.41 -14.99
CA VAL A 379 -27.49 -8.49 -15.90
C VAL A 379 -28.36 -7.93 -17.04
N GLY A 380 -29.25 -6.99 -16.74
CA GLY A 380 -30.10 -6.34 -17.75
C GLY A 380 -29.36 -5.46 -18.76
N LEU A 381 -28.09 -5.12 -18.51
CA LEU A 381 -27.23 -4.34 -19.42
C LEU A 381 -26.19 -5.21 -20.13
N TYR A 382 -26.22 -6.52 -19.92
CA TYR A 382 -25.26 -7.45 -20.50
C TYR A 382 -25.64 -7.80 -21.95
N THR A 383 -24.68 -7.70 -22.87
CA THR A 383 -24.93 -7.87 -24.31
C THR A 383 -24.33 -9.18 -24.83
N ALA A 384 -24.71 -9.59 -26.05
CA ALA A 384 -24.15 -10.77 -26.70
C ALA A 384 -22.62 -10.70 -26.86
N ASP A 385 -22.08 -9.51 -27.13
CA ASP A 385 -20.62 -9.30 -27.21
C ASP A 385 -19.95 -9.52 -25.84
N HIS A 386 -20.58 -9.05 -24.76
CA HIS A 386 -20.08 -9.30 -23.41
C HIS A 386 -20.12 -10.80 -23.05
N VAL A 387 -21.16 -11.52 -23.50
CA VAL A 387 -21.26 -12.99 -23.35
C VAL A 387 -20.11 -13.68 -24.08
N ALA A 388 -19.84 -13.32 -25.34
CA ALA A 388 -18.75 -13.92 -26.11
C ALA A 388 -17.38 -13.67 -25.46
N GLN A 389 -17.13 -12.44 -24.97
CA GLN A 389 -15.91 -12.08 -24.26
C GLN A 389 -15.76 -12.86 -22.94
N LEU A 390 -16.82 -12.94 -22.14
CA LEU A 390 -16.81 -13.68 -20.88
C LEU A 390 -16.55 -15.17 -21.09
N VAL A 391 -17.18 -15.78 -22.10
CA VAL A 391 -16.93 -17.18 -22.46
C VAL A 391 -15.48 -17.39 -22.91
N ALA A 392 -14.91 -16.47 -23.68
CA ALA A 392 -13.50 -16.53 -24.06
C ALA A 392 -12.57 -16.41 -22.85
N ALA A 393 -12.85 -15.49 -21.92
CA ALA A 393 -12.07 -15.31 -20.69
C ALA A 393 -12.12 -16.55 -19.80
N LEU A 394 -13.30 -17.14 -19.57
CA LEU A 394 -13.45 -18.38 -18.81
C LEU A 394 -12.72 -19.57 -19.43
N ARG A 395 -12.57 -19.56 -20.77
CA ARG A 395 -11.85 -20.62 -21.51
C ARG A 395 -10.34 -20.38 -21.61
N ALA A 396 -9.83 -19.22 -21.19
CA ALA A 396 -8.41 -18.89 -21.25
C ALA A 396 -7.56 -19.91 -20.47
N TRP A 397 -8.06 -20.39 -19.33
CA TRP A 397 -7.42 -21.45 -18.57
C TRP A 397 -7.84 -22.83 -19.07
N ARG A 398 -6.87 -23.69 -19.39
CA ARG A 398 -7.13 -25.03 -19.95
C ARG A 398 -7.50 -26.04 -18.88
N SER A 399 -6.95 -25.88 -17.68
CA SER A 399 -7.18 -26.76 -16.54
C SER A 399 -7.44 -25.99 -15.26
N CYS A 400 -7.94 -26.69 -14.25
CA CYS A 400 -8.14 -26.06 -12.96
C CYS A 400 -6.83 -25.71 -12.25
N ALA A 401 -5.83 -26.59 -12.33
CA ALA A 401 -4.51 -26.34 -11.77
C ALA A 401 -3.87 -25.06 -12.33
N GLU A 402 -4.09 -24.79 -13.63
CA GLU A 402 -3.62 -23.57 -14.29
C GLU A 402 -4.34 -22.32 -13.78
N ALA A 403 -5.68 -22.37 -13.64
CA ALA A 403 -6.44 -21.26 -13.06
C ALA A 403 -6.03 -20.98 -11.61
N GLN A 404 -5.89 -22.01 -10.77
CA GLN A 404 -5.44 -21.85 -9.39
C GLN A 404 -4.01 -21.29 -9.31
N ALA A 405 -3.09 -21.76 -10.17
CA ALA A 405 -1.73 -21.25 -10.23
C ALA A 405 -1.67 -19.78 -10.67
N ALA A 406 -2.51 -19.37 -11.62
CA ALA A 406 -2.55 -17.99 -12.12
C ALA A 406 -3.24 -17.02 -11.15
N LEU A 407 -4.29 -17.47 -10.44
CA LEU A 407 -5.21 -16.59 -9.71
C LEU A 407 -4.98 -16.59 -8.20
N LEU A 408 -4.70 -17.74 -7.61
CA LEU A 408 -4.74 -17.96 -6.16
C LEU A 408 -3.35 -18.15 -5.54
N LYS A 409 -2.31 -18.35 -6.35
CA LYS A 409 -0.94 -18.53 -5.86
C LYS A 409 -0.14 -17.23 -5.94
N THR A 410 0.69 -17.05 -4.93
CA THR A 410 1.74 -16.04 -4.90
C THR A 410 2.77 -16.32 -6.00
N THR A 411 3.18 -15.27 -6.72
CA THR A 411 4.15 -15.37 -7.82
C THR A 411 5.26 -14.32 -7.67
N ALA A 412 6.26 -14.31 -8.55
CA ALA A 412 7.21 -13.20 -8.62
C ALA A 412 6.63 -12.01 -9.39
N TRP A 413 7.10 -10.80 -9.09
CA TRP A 413 6.81 -9.63 -9.92
C TRP A 413 7.56 -9.73 -11.26
N PRO A 414 6.88 -9.61 -12.41
CA PRO A 414 7.55 -9.73 -13.70
C PRO A 414 8.48 -8.56 -14.00
N GLY A 415 9.62 -8.84 -14.63
CA GLY A 415 10.57 -7.81 -15.09
C GLY A 415 11.44 -7.18 -13.99
N ASP A 416 11.62 -7.88 -12.86
CA ASP A 416 12.52 -7.48 -11.76
C ASP A 416 12.27 -6.08 -11.18
N VAL A 417 11.05 -5.54 -11.33
CA VAL A 417 10.66 -4.22 -10.79
C VAL A 417 10.72 -4.20 -9.26
N PHE A 418 10.38 -5.33 -8.63
CA PHE A 418 10.44 -5.53 -7.18
C PHE A 418 11.22 -6.81 -6.88
N PRO A 419 12.57 -6.79 -6.94
CA PRO A 419 13.39 -7.99 -6.82
C PRO A 419 13.33 -8.56 -5.40
N GLY A 420 13.25 -9.89 -5.29
CA GLY A 420 13.15 -10.61 -4.01
C GLY A 420 11.78 -10.52 -3.32
N GLU A 421 10.83 -9.83 -3.96
CA GLU A 421 9.50 -9.61 -3.43
C GLU A 421 8.47 -10.46 -4.16
N TYR A 422 7.45 -10.87 -3.41
CA TYR A 422 6.38 -11.68 -3.95
C TYR A 422 5.23 -10.79 -4.43
N ARG A 423 4.68 -11.12 -5.58
CA ARG A 423 3.42 -10.58 -6.06
C ARG A 423 2.28 -11.33 -5.34
N PRO A 424 1.36 -10.60 -4.67
CA PRO A 424 0.18 -11.20 -4.08
C PRO A 424 -0.63 -12.01 -5.10
N PRO A 425 -1.36 -13.06 -4.67
CA PRO A 425 -2.39 -13.68 -5.49
C PRO A 425 -3.31 -12.62 -6.11
N LEU A 426 -3.74 -12.84 -7.35
CA LEU A 426 -4.66 -11.91 -8.02
C LEU A 426 -6.00 -11.85 -7.31
N LEU A 427 -6.50 -13.00 -6.86
CA LEU A 427 -7.80 -13.13 -6.22
C LEU A 427 -7.69 -13.95 -4.94
N ARG A 428 -8.62 -13.69 -4.02
CA ARG A 428 -8.94 -14.59 -2.91
C ARG A 428 -10.05 -15.56 -3.30
N ASP A 429 -10.16 -16.69 -2.61
CA ASP A 429 -11.21 -17.69 -2.87
C ASP A 429 -12.63 -17.10 -2.82
N ALA A 430 -12.87 -16.16 -1.90
CA ALA A 430 -14.15 -15.46 -1.81
C ALA A 430 -14.40 -14.57 -3.03
N GLN A 431 -13.39 -13.83 -3.49
CA GLN A 431 -13.49 -12.99 -4.69
C GLN A 431 -13.73 -13.85 -5.93
N LEU A 432 -13.03 -14.98 -6.05
CA LEU A 432 -13.24 -15.93 -7.15
C LEU A 432 -14.67 -16.51 -7.14
N ARG A 433 -15.20 -16.84 -5.96
CA ARG A 433 -16.60 -17.25 -5.76
C ARG A 433 -17.59 -16.19 -6.24
N HIS A 434 -17.36 -14.92 -5.92
CA HIS A 434 -18.24 -13.83 -6.38
C HIS A 434 -18.20 -13.62 -7.89
N LEU A 435 -17.01 -13.72 -8.52
CA LEU A 435 -16.90 -13.67 -9.99
C LEU A 435 -17.66 -14.83 -10.64
N LEU A 436 -17.51 -16.04 -10.09
CA LEU A 436 -18.21 -17.23 -10.57
C LEU A 436 -19.73 -17.08 -10.43
N ALA A 437 -20.22 -16.64 -9.27
CA ALA A 437 -21.64 -16.40 -9.02
C ALA A 437 -22.23 -15.37 -10.00
N LYS A 438 -21.50 -14.29 -10.30
CA LYS A 438 -21.97 -13.34 -11.32
C LYS A 438 -21.95 -13.96 -12.72
N ALA A 439 -20.91 -14.70 -13.08
CA ALA A 439 -20.83 -15.34 -14.39
C ALA A 439 -21.98 -16.36 -14.59
N GLN A 440 -22.41 -17.04 -13.53
CA GLN A 440 -23.59 -17.91 -13.53
C GLN A 440 -24.87 -17.14 -13.85
N LEU A 441 -25.08 -15.98 -13.22
CA LEU A 441 -26.24 -15.14 -13.51
C LEU A 441 -26.24 -14.61 -14.95
N GLN A 442 -25.07 -14.31 -15.51
CA GLN A 442 -24.94 -13.77 -16.87
C GLN A 442 -25.06 -14.84 -17.97
N LEU A 443 -24.60 -16.07 -17.73
CA LEU A 443 -24.54 -17.13 -18.73
C LEU A 443 -25.61 -18.23 -18.57
N GLY A 444 -26.24 -18.29 -17.40
CA GLY A 444 -27.03 -19.43 -16.94
C GLY A 444 -26.16 -20.48 -16.23
N ASP A 445 -26.73 -21.13 -15.22
CA ASP A 445 -26.01 -22.07 -14.38
C ASP A 445 -25.42 -23.26 -15.15
N ASP A 446 -26.11 -23.81 -16.14
CA ASP A 446 -25.61 -25.00 -16.85
C ASP A 446 -24.64 -24.70 -17.98
N HIS A 447 -24.17 -23.45 -18.12
CA HIS A 447 -23.31 -23.06 -19.23
C HIS A 447 -21.94 -23.75 -19.15
N ALA A 448 -21.57 -24.50 -20.20
CA ALA A 448 -20.37 -25.34 -20.23
C ALA A 448 -19.04 -24.59 -19.92
N ALA A 449 -18.97 -23.29 -20.23
CA ALA A 449 -17.79 -22.48 -19.95
C ALA A 449 -17.50 -22.31 -18.44
N LEU A 450 -18.50 -22.49 -17.57
CA LEU A 450 -18.38 -22.35 -16.11
C LEU A 450 -17.74 -23.57 -15.44
N GLN A 451 -17.80 -24.75 -16.09
CA GLN A 451 -17.40 -26.02 -15.48
C GLN A 451 -15.96 -25.99 -14.95
N LYS A 452 -15.02 -25.39 -15.69
CA LYS A 452 -13.61 -25.33 -15.27
C LYS A 452 -13.43 -24.52 -14.00
N LEU A 453 -14.03 -23.34 -13.93
CA LEU A 453 -13.91 -22.46 -12.77
C LEU A 453 -14.63 -23.06 -11.55
N ARG A 454 -15.75 -23.76 -11.76
CA ARG A 454 -16.44 -24.54 -10.71
C ARG A 454 -15.59 -25.65 -10.11
N LEU A 455 -14.72 -26.28 -10.88
CA LEU A 455 -13.81 -27.31 -10.37
C LEU A 455 -12.66 -26.70 -9.54
N CYS A 456 -12.49 -25.38 -9.55
CA CYS A 456 -11.39 -24.68 -8.87
C CYS A 456 -11.76 -23.98 -7.59
N VAL A 457 -13.05 -23.78 -7.39
CA VAL A 457 -13.69 -23.15 -6.23
C VAL A 457 -14.27 -24.25 -5.37
#